data_AF-A0A1A9UNP5-F1
#
_entry.id   AF-A0A1A9UNP5-F1
#
_cell.length_a   1.000
_cell.length_b   1.000
_cell.length_c   1.000
_cell.angle_alpha   90.00
_cell.angle_beta   90.00
_cell.angle_gamma   90.00
#
_symmetry.space_group_name_H-M   'P 1'
#
loop_
_entity.id
_entity.type
_entity.pdbx_description
1 polymer ?
#
loop_
_entity_poly.entity_id
_entity_poly.type
_entity_poly.pdbx_seq_one_letter_code
_entity_poly.pdbx_strand_id
1 'polypeptide(L)'
;MLSNSIATLNSEFSFSLFRNMTKKAKYKNTKPIEADVLTVTPEQCPNVEYILVDPPCSGSGMQNRMCLNPEVNDAQSLQKLGGLQSNLHAKLLVSSPTHSQLDWTTRAVNFFHRATRTANIIIILNFF
;
A
#
# COMPACT_ATOMS: atom_id res chain seq x y z
N MET A 1 8.78 -21.18 9.06
CA MET A 1 7.43 -20.79 8.61
C MET A 1 7.57 -20.07 7.28
N LEU A 2 6.68 -20.32 6.32
CA LEU A 2 6.60 -19.50 5.10
C LEU A 2 5.92 -18.18 5.48
N SER A 3 6.56 -17.05 5.22
CA SER A 3 5.97 -15.72 5.40
C SER A 3 4.78 -15.55 4.45
N ASN A 4 3.64 -15.08 4.96
CA ASN A 4 2.46 -14.74 4.17
C ASN A 4 2.34 -13.21 4.06
N SER A 5 2.09 -12.72 2.85
CA SER A 5 1.84 -11.30 2.60
C SER A 5 0.39 -11.08 2.20
N ILE A 6 -0.18 -9.95 2.59
CA ILE A 6 -1.51 -9.51 2.15
C ILE A 6 -1.33 -8.20 1.39
N ALA A 7 -1.90 -8.11 0.20
CA ALA A 7 -1.81 -6.90 -0.62
C ALA A 7 -3.20 -6.31 -0.85
N THR A 8 -3.47 -5.12 -0.33
CA THR A 8 -4.75 -4.41 -0.56
C THR A 8 -4.60 -3.44 -1.71
N LEU A 9 -5.50 -3.53 -2.69
CA LEU A 9 -5.50 -2.73 -3.93
C LEU A 9 -6.92 -2.21 -4.15
N ASN A 10 -7.06 -0.91 -4.40
CA ASN A 10 -8.35 -0.20 -4.44
C ASN A 10 -8.97 -0.09 -5.85
N SER A 11 -8.34 -0.67 -6.88
CA SER A 11 -8.87 -0.65 -8.24
C SER A 11 -8.67 -2.00 -8.94
N GLU A 12 -9.60 -2.33 -9.84
CA GLU A 12 -9.56 -3.55 -10.67
C GLU A 12 -8.28 -3.61 -11.51
N PHE A 13 -7.85 -2.46 -12.04
CA PHE A 13 -6.63 -2.35 -12.82
C PHE A 13 -5.40 -2.67 -11.97
N SER A 14 -5.23 -2.04 -10.81
CA SER A 14 -4.09 -2.31 -9.91
C SER A 14 -4.11 -3.76 -9.41
N PHE A 15 -5.30 -4.31 -9.13
CA PHE A 15 -5.48 -5.70 -8.72
C PHE A 15 -5.05 -6.71 -9.80
N SER A 16 -5.52 -6.52 -11.03
CA SER A 16 -5.16 -7.38 -12.16
C SER A 16 -3.68 -7.28 -12.51
N LEU A 17 -3.10 -6.07 -12.49
CA LEU A 17 -1.69 -5.82 -12.72
C LEU A 17 -0.83 -6.52 -11.66
N PHE A 18 -1.17 -6.38 -10.38
CA PHE A 18 -0.47 -7.04 -9.28
C PHE A 18 -0.47 -8.57 -9.42
N ARG A 19 -1.64 -9.16 -9.74
CA ARG A 19 -1.74 -10.62 -9.98
C ARG A 19 -0.87 -11.05 -11.16
N ASN A 20 -0.82 -10.27 -12.22
CA ASN A 20 0.04 -10.56 -13.37
C ASN A 20 1.53 -10.48 -13.00
N MET A 21 1.95 -9.47 -12.24
CA MET A 21 3.34 -9.32 -11.80
C MET A 21 3.79 -10.46 -10.87
N THR A 22 2.99 -10.78 -9.85
CA THR A 22 3.27 -11.88 -8.91
C THR A 22 3.30 -13.23 -9.60
N LYS A 23 2.39 -13.49 -10.54
CA LYS A 23 2.39 -14.69 -11.38
C LYS A 23 3.67 -14.80 -12.22
N LYS A 24 4.08 -13.73 -12.89
CA LYS A 24 5.33 -13.69 -13.69
C LYS A 24 6.57 -13.91 -12.81
N ALA A 25 6.58 -13.32 -11.62
CA ALA A 25 7.66 -13.48 -10.64
C ALA A 25 7.66 -14.84 -9.92
N LYS A 26 6.67 -15.72 -10.18
CA LYS A 26 6.46 -17.00 -9.48
C LYS A 26 6.34 -16.86 -7.97
N TYR A 27 5.85 -15.71 -7.49
CA TYR A 27 5.61 -15.46 -6.07
C TYR A 27 4.23 -16.01 -5.68
N LYS A 28 4.20 -16.97 -4.74
CA LYS A 28 2.98 -17.70 -4.34
C LYS A 28 2.45 -17.32 -2.95
N ASN A 29 3.20 -16.55 -2.19
CA ASN A 29 2.91 -16.27 -0.78
C ASN A 29 2.23 -14.90 -0.57
N THR A 30 1.46 -14.42 -1.54
CA THR A 30 0.62 -13.22 -1.37
C THR A 30 -0.84 -13.56 -1.54
N LYS A 31 -1.67 -13.08 -0.63
CA LYS A 31 -3.12 -13.00 -0.77
C LYS A 31 -3.51 -11.57 -1.16
N PRO A 32 -3.81 -11.29 -2.44
CA PRO A 32 -4.31 -9.97 -2.83
C PRO A 32 -5.78 -9.81 -2.41
N ILE A 33 -6.16 -8.61 -1.99
CA ILE A 33 -7.52 -8.19 -1.63
C ILE A 33 -7.86 -6.96 -2.49
N GLU A 34 -8.92 -7.06 -3.28
CA GLU A 34 -9.47 -5.92 -4.03
C GLU A 34 -10.49 -5.20 -3.14
N ALA A 35 -10.03 -4.15 -2.45
CA ALA A 35 -10.87 -3.39 -1.53
C ALA A 35 -10.28 -2.01 -1.28
N ASP A 36 -11.15 -1.08 -0.86
CA ASP A 36 -10.71 0.13 -0.16
C ASP A 36 -10.09 -0.28 1.18
N VAL A 37 -8.86 0.17 1.44
CA VAL A 37 -8.14 -0.10 2.68
C VAL A 37 -8.91 0.37 3.92
N LEU A 38 -9.74 1.41 3.81
CA LEU A 38 -10.55 1.89 4.93
C LEU A 38 -11.66 0.91 5.34
N THR A 39 -12.05 -0.01 4.44
CA THR A 39 -13.08 -1.03 4.68
C THR A 39 -12.49 -2.39 5.05
N VAL A 40 -11.17 -2.57 4.95
CA VAL A 40 -10.50 -3.80 5.38
C VAL A 40 -10.56 -3.94 6.90
N THR A 41 -10.89 -5.14 7.34
CA THR A 41 -11.06 -5.51 8.74
C THR A 41 -9.92 -6.40 9.22
N PRO A 42 -9.59 -6.42 10.52
CA PRO A 42 -8.54 -7.29 11.08
C PRO A 42 -8.76 -8.78 10.77
N GLU A 43 -10.01 -9.22 10.65
CA GLU A 43 -10.38 -10.62 10.34
C GLU A 43 -9.93 -11.03 8.92
N GLN A 44 -9.87 -10.06 7.99
CA GLN A 44 -9.36 -10.29 6.64
C GLN A 44 -7.82 -10.35 6.61
N CYS A 45 -7.17 -9.81 7.65
CA CYS A 45 -5.73 -9.73 7.79
C CYS A 45 -5.22 -10.27 9.15
N PRO A 46 -5.42 -11.58 9.43
CA PRO A 46 -5.04 -12.16 10.71
C PRO A 46 -3.52 -12.27 10.85
N ASN A 47 -3.04 -12.21 12.10
CA ASN A 47 -1.64 -12.45 12.48
C ASN A 47 -0.62 -11.53 11.82
N VAL A 48 -1.00 -10.28 11.55
CA VAL A 48 -0.12 -9.29 10.91
C VAL A 48 0.86 -8.72 11.92
N GLU A 49 2.14 -8.77 11.57
CA GLU A 49 3.25 -8.28 12.39
C GLU A 49 3.79 -6.95 11.85
N TYR A 50 3.63 -6.69 10.56
CA TYR A 50 4.12 -5.46 9.91
C TYR A 50 3.09 -4.94 8.91
N ILE A 51 2.94 -3.62 8.86
CA ILE A 51 2.12 -2.95 7.87
C ILE A 51 3.00 -1.97 7.11
N LEU A 52 3.14 -2.19 5.81
CA LEU A 52 3.71 -1.23 4.88
C LEU A 52 2.58 -0.48 4.18
N VAL A 53 2.62 0.84 4.26
CA VAL A 53 1.65 1.70 3.57
C VAL A 53 2.36 2.52 2.51
N ASP A 54 1.95 2.35 1.25
CA ASP A 54 2.23 3.26 0.14
C ASP A 54 0.95 4.03 -0.21
N PRO A 55 0.68 5.15 0.49
CA PRO A 55 -0.54 5.90 0.30
C PRO A 55 -0.48 6.64 -1.05
N PRO A 56 -1.64 7.03 -1.61
CA PRO A 56 -1.65 7.97 -2.71
C PRO A 56 -0.92 9.24 -2.28
N CYS A 57 -0.17 9.81 -3.21
CA CYS A 57 0.65 11.01 -3.05
C CYS A 57 0.45 11.96 -4.24
N SER A 58 1.03 13.16 -4.19
CA SER A 58 0.83 14.17 -5.23
C SER A 58 1.63 13.93 -6.50
N GLY A 59 2.39 12.84 -6.62
CA GLY A 59 3.22 12.56 -7.81
C GLY A 59 4.36 13.55 -8.08
N SER A 60 4.49 14.62 -7.28
CA SER A 60 5.49 15.71 -7.46
C SER A 60 6.93 15.24 -7.63
N GLY A 61 7.34 14.16 -6.95
CA GLY A 61 8.67 13.55 -7.10
C GLY A 61 8.87 12.69 -8.36
N MET A 62 7.80 12.36 -9.08
CA MET A 62 7.80 11.53 -10.29
C MET A 62 7.73 12.35 -11.58
N GLN A 63 7.46 13.65 -11.50
CA GLN A 63 7.34 14.56 -12.65
C GLN A 63 8.60 14.54 -13.53
N ASN A 64 9.79 14.56 -12.91
CA ASN A 64 11.08 14.48 -13.62
C ASN A 64 11.31 13.14 -14.34
N ARG A 65 10.59 12.07 -13.98
CA ARG A 65 10.74 10.74 -14.59
C ARG A 65 9.78 10.49 -15.73
N MET A 66 8.65 11.20 -15.75
CA MET A 66 7.56 10.96 -16.70
C MET A 66 7.47 12.02 -17.80
N CYS A 67 8.33 13.05 -17.80
CA CYS A 67 8.28 14.19 -18.74
C CYS A 67 6.87 14.77 -18.89
N LEU A 68 6.08 14.73 -17.83
CA LEU A 68 4.73 15.27 -17.82
C LEU A 68 4.81 16.79 -17.68
N ASN A 69 3.87 17.49 -18.31
CA ASN A 69 3.67 18.91 -18.03
C ASN A 69 3.54 19.10 -16.51
N PRO A 70 4.05 20.21 -15.94
CA PRO A 70 3.91 20.46 -14.51
C PRO A 70 2.43 20.38 -14.16
N GLU A 71 2.06 19.39 -13.34
CA GLU A 71 0.69 19.30 -12.83
C GLU A 71 0.37 20.62 -12.14
N VAL A 72 -0.75 21.22 -12.53
CA VAL A 72 -1.34 22.31 -11.76
C VAL A 72 -1.77 21.68 -10.44
N ASN A 73 -0.94 21.85 -9.42
CA ASN A 73 -1.26 21.48 -8.04
C ASN A 73 -2.47 22.31 -7.58
N ASP A 74 -3.66 21.82 -7.88
CA ASP A 74 -4.90 22.39 -7.37
C ASP A 74 -4.94 22.22 -5.85
N ALA A 75 -5.04 23.34 -5.13
CA ALA A 75 -5.00 23.36 -3.68
C ALA A 75 -6.11 22.51 -3.07
N GLN A 76 -7.29 22.42 -3.72
CA GLN A 76 -8.37 21.56 -3.25
C GLN A 76 -8.02 20.08 -3.37
N SER A 77 -7.39 19.69 -4.47
CA SER A 77 -6.91 18.32 -4.69
C SER A 77 -5.85 17.92 -3.66
N LEU A 78 -4.89 18.80 -3.35
CA LEU A 78 -3.91 18.57 -2.29
C LEU A 78 -4.55 18.48 -0.90
N GLN A 79 -5.56 19.30 -0.61
CA GLN A 79 -6.29 19.24 0.65
C GLN A 79 -7.06 17.91 0.81
N LYS A 80 -7.75 17.46 -0.24
CA LYS A 80 -8.45 16.16 -0.26
C LYS A 80 -7.46 15.01 -0.08
N LEU A 81 -6.32 15.06 -0.75
CA LEU A 81 -5.25 14.07 -0.63
C LEU A 81 -4.70 14.02 0.80
N GLY A 82 -4.43 15.17 1.43
CA GLY A 82 -3.99 15.25 2.81
C GLY A 82 -5.01 14.69 3.80
N GLY A 83 -6.30 14.96 3.58
CA GLY A 83 -7.40 14.38 4.37
C GLY A 83 -7.47 12.86 4.24
N LEU A 84 -7.35 12.34 3.02
CA LEU A 84 -7.31 10.90 2.77
C LEU A 84 -6.12 10.22 3.48
N GLN A 85 -4.92 10.78 3.35
CA GLN A 85 -3.72 10.26 4.03
C GLN A 85 -3.88 10.28 5.55
N SER A 86 -4.45 11.35 6.11
CA SER A 86 -4.68 11.47 7.56
C SER A 86 -5.69 10.43 8.07
N ASN A 87 -6.80 10.23 7.35
CA ASN A 87 -7.81 9.24 7.69
C ASN A 87 -7.26 7.81 7.61
N LEU A 88 -6.45 7.53 6.58
CA LEU A 88 -5.78 6.24 6.43
C LEU A 88 -4.82 5.97 7.58
N HIS A 89 -3.98 6.95 7.92
CA HIS A 89 -3.04 6.82 9.03
C HIS A 89 -3.77 6.58 10.37
N ALA A 90 -4.80 7.37 10.66
CA ALA A 90 -5.61 7.22 11.87
C ALA A 90 -6.30 5.86 11.95
N LYS A 91 -6.92 5.41 10.85
CA LYS A 91 -7.55 4.08 10.76
C LYS A 91 -6.55 2.99 11.09
N LEU A 92 -5.38 3.03 10.47
CA LEU A 92 -4.35 2.02 10.67
C LEU A 92 -3.81 2.01 12.10
N LEU A 93 -3.59 3.16 12.73
CA LEU A 93 -3.18 3.20 14.15
C LEU A 93 -4.21 2.55 15.08
N VAL A 94 -5.51 2.72 14.80
CA VAL A 94 -6.59 2.13 15.60
C VAL A 94 -6.80 0.64 15.33
N SER A 95 -6.70 0.22 14.06
CA SER A 95 -6.95 -1.16 13.65
C SER A 95 -5.73 -2.07 13.70
N SER A 96 -4.54 -1.50 13.91
CA SER A 96 -3.29 -2.25 14.00
C SER A 96 -3.28 -3.09 15.28
N PRO A 97 -2.92 -4.38 15.21
CA PRO A 97 -2.62 -5.17 16.39
C PRO A 97 -1.59 -4.47 17.28
N THR A 98 -1.70 -4.63 18.61
CA THR A 98 -0.84 -3.97 19.61
C THR A 98 0.67 -4.15 19.41
N HIS A 99 1.09 -5.14 18.59
CA HIS A 99 2.49 -5.46 18.31
C HIS A 99 2.91 -5.27 16.84
N SER A 100 2.05 -4.73 15.98
CA SER A 100 2.42 -4.55 14.57
C SER A 100 3.22 -3.27 14.35
N GLN A 101 4.36 -3.36 13.67
CA GLN A 101 5.14 -2.19 13.26
C GLN A 101 4.54 -1.58 11.99
N LEU A 102 4.17 -0.30 12.05
CA LEU A 102 3.63 0.48 10.94
C LEU A 102 4.74 1.30 10.28
N ASP A 103 5.06 0.98 9.03
CA ASP A 103 6.00 1.74 8.21
C ASP A 103 5.24 2.50 7.11
N TRP A 104 5.30 3.82 7.17
CA TRP A 104 4.64 4.73 6.24
C TRP A 104 5.64 5.29 5.23
N THR A 105 5.43 5.07 3.93
CA THR A 105 6.30 5.60 2.89
C THR A 105 5.49 6.01 1.68
N THR A 106 5.74 7.18 1.09
CA THR A 106 5.14 7.58 -0.20
C THR A 106 5.95 7.05 -1.41
N ARG A 107 6.91 6.16 -1.16
CA ARG A 107 7.81 5.54 -2.15
C ARG A 107 8.08 4.09 -1.75
N ALA A 108 7.24 3.13 -2.13
CA ALA A 108 7.39 1.72 -1.73
C ALA A 108 8.61 0.96 -2.28
N VAL A 109 9.27 1.47 -3.33
CA VAL A 109 10.22 0.70 -4.14
C VAL A 109 11.39 0.09 -3.33
N ASN A 110 11.80 0.70 -2.21
CA ASN A 110 12.94 0.22 -1.41
C ASN A 110 12.58 -0.75 -0.26
N PHE A 111 11.30 -0.90 0.10
CA PHE A 111 10.93 -1.66 1.31
C PHE A 111 10.75 -3.15 1.06
N PHE A 112 10.28 -3.53 -0.14
CA PHE A 112 9.95 -4.92 -0.49
C PHE A 112 11.14 -5.89 -0.33
N HIS A 113 12.38 -5.39 -0.47
CA HIS A 113 13.60 -6.19 -0.35
C HIS A 113 14.01 -6.48 1.10
N ARG A 114 13.51 -5.72 2.10
CA ARG A 114 13.92 -5.88 3.51
C ARG A 114 12.94 -6.70 4.35
N ALA A 115 11.63 -6.58 4.12
CA ALA A 115 10.63 -7.10 5.06
C ALA A 115 10.33 -8.60 4.89
N THR A 116 10.50 -9.18 3.70
CA THR A 116 9.85 -10.45 3.33
C THR A 116 10.45 -11.74 3.91
N ARG A 117 11.48 -11.68 4.78
CA ARG A 117 12.22 -12.89 5.17
C ARG A 117 11.65 -13.70 6.34
N THR A 118 10.83 -13.14 7.24
CA THR A 118 10.31 -13.93 8.39
C THR A 118 8.96 -13.52 8.97
N ALA A 119 8.27 -12.48 8.48
CA ALA A 119 7.07 -11.96 9.13
C ALA A 119 5.83 -11.92 8.23
N ASN A 120 4.64 -11.90 8.84
CA ASN A 120 3.38 -11.65 8.14
C ASN A 120 3.18 -10.15 7.91
N ILE A 121 3.09 -9.75 6.63
CA ILE A 121 3.12 -8.33 6.23
C ILE A 121 1.84 -7.97 5.49
N ILE A 122 1.17 -6.88 5.88
CA ILE A 122 0.22 -6.18 5.01
C ILE A 122 0.99 -5.16 4.18
N ILE A 123 0.77 -5.15 2.88
CA ILE A 123 1.26 -4.14 1.96
C ILE A 123 0.06 -3.46 1.34
N ILE A 124 -0.13 -2.19 1.64
CA ILE A 124 -1.14 -1.36 0.98
C ILE A 124 -0.41 -0.65 -0.16
N LEU A 125 -0.72 -1.03 -1.40
CA LEU A 125 -0.10 -0.46 -2.59
C LEU A 125 -1.13 0.37 -3.34
N ASN A 126 -0.80 1.63 -3.62
CA ASN A 126 -1.43 2.37 -4.70
C ASN A 126 -0.43 2.49 -5.85
N PHE A 127 -0.73 1.83 -6.97
CA PHE A 127 -0.01 2.06 -8.21
C PHE A 127 -0.65 3.25 -8.93
N PHE A 128 0.15 4.26 -9.25
CA PHE A 128 -0.23 5.33 -10.18
C PHE A 128 -0.11 4.86 -11.64
#